data_AF-E1THR7-F1
#
_entry.id   AF-E1THR7-F1
#
_cell.length_a   1.000
_cell.length_b   1.000
_cell.length_c   1.000
_cell.angle_alpha   90.00
_cell.angle_beta   90.00
_cell.angle_gamma   90.00
#
_symmetry.space_group_name_H-M   'P 1'
#
loop_
_entity.id
_entity.type
_entity.pdbx_description
1 polymer ?
#
loop_
_entity_poly.entity_id
_entity_poly.type
_entity_poly.pdbx_seq_one_letter_code
_entity_poly.pdbx_strand_id
1 'polypeptide(L)'
;MPEPSPSLLLTDLYELTMLQAYFDCGMNSTATFEFFVRKLPQQRNFLLAAGLAQVLDYLEGLQFSAEDISLLAGTGRFTQGFLKSLEGLRFTGDVYAMPEGTAFFVDEPILRITAPIREAQLVESRVMNLLHYQTLIASKAARVVLAAPDKLLVDFGLRRAHGAEAGMLSARASYLAGFSGTATVLAGSRFGIPLFGTMAHSYVQAHADEEDAFEHFARSQPENATLLIDTYDIQAAAHKVVNVATRLQRDGIAIKAVRIDSGDLAEHARRVRAILDAGGLQHVTIFASGNLDEFTLLQLLQAGAPIDGFGVGTRMNTSSDAPYLDCAYKLTEYEGQPRRKRSEGKATWPGRKQVYRHYDADGLTTYDELTLADEVRAAVPLLQPAMVAGIRTGPSPTLAASRAYARSQLYALPERMRCLTRSEPYAVIVCESLKAMARSVDAGVRSSRDTGHETGGRNAR
;
A
#
# COMPACT_ATOMS: atom_id res chain seq x y z
N MET A 1 -17.48 4.26 16.58
CA MET A 1 -17.66 5.64 16.08
C MET A 1 -16.80 5.77 14.84
N PRO A 2 -17.32 6.12 13.66
CA PRO A 2 -16.44 6.55 12.58
C PRO A 2 -15.65 7.75 13.09
N GLU A 3 -14.32 7.73 12.92
CA GLU A 3 -13.51 8.91 13.20
C GLU A 3 -13.98 10.07 12.32
N PRO A 4 -13.90 11.33 12.79
CA PRO A 4 -14.18 12.47 11.93
C PRO A 4 -13.32 12.35 10.66
N SER A 5 -13.95 12.54 9.49
CA SER A 5 -13.21 12.59 8.23
C SER A 5 -12.08 13.61 8.38
N PRO A 6 -10.83 13.26 7.99
CA PRO A 6 -9.73 14.20 8.08
C PRO A 6 -10.08 15.46 7.30
N SER A 7 -9.74 16.62 7.86
CA SER A 7 -9.98 17.94 7.24
C SER A 7 -9.49 17.96 5.79
N LEU A 8 -10.30 18.54 4.89
CA LEU A 8 -9.89 18.75 3.49
C LEU A 8 -8.77 19.77 3.35
N LEU A 9 -8.39 20.46 4.43
CA LEU A 9 -7.20 21.31 4.49
C LEU A 9 -5.90 20.50 4.55
N LEU A 10 -5.96 19.17 4.72
CA LEU A 10 -4.83 18.27 4.46
C LEU A 10 -4.59 18.15 2.94
N THR A 11 -4.19 19.25 2.34
CA THR A 11 -3.91 19.42 0.92
C THR A 11 -2.83 20.47 0.73
N ASP A 12 -2.22 20.51 -0.45
CA ASP A 12 -1.30 21.60 -0.77
C ASP A 12 -2.07 22.89 -1.07
N LEU A 13 -1.52 24.05 -0.67
CA LEU A 13 -2.16 25.36 -0.89
C LEU A 13 -2.42 25.63 -2.38
N TYR A 14 -1.57 25.12 -3.27
CA TYR A 14 -1.73 25.36 -4.70
C TYR A 14 -3.04 24.79 -5.25
N GLU A 15 -3.55 23.70 -4.68
CA GLU A 15 -4.84 23.12 -5.05
C GLU A 15 -5.97 24.13 -4.83
N LEU A 16 -6.01 24.76 -3.66
CA LEU A 16 -7.03 25.76 -3.33
C LEU A 16 -6.90 27.02 -4.20
N THR A 17 -5.68 27.46 -4.49
CA THR A 17 -5.47 28.62 -5.38
C THR A 17 -5.90 28.34 -6.81
N MET A 18 -5.66 27.12 -7.34
CA MET A 18 -6.15 26.71 -8.66
C MET A 18 -7.66 26.55 -8.66
N LEU A 19 -8.24 26.00 -7.59
CA LEU A 19 -9.69 25.89 -7.44
C LEU A 19 -10.40 27.24 -7.49
N GLN A 20 -9.83 28.27 -6.86
CA GLN A 20 -10.36 29.62 -6.99
C GLN A 20 -10.19 30.16 -8.41
N ALA A 21 -9.02 29.98 -9.03
CA ALA A 21 -8.80 30.43 -10.41
C ALA A 21 -9.80 29.77 -11.40
N TYR A 22 -10.10 28.48 -11.22
CA TYR A 22 -11.13 27.80 -12.00
C TYR A 22 -12.53 28.36 -11.72
N PHE A 23 -12.86 28.64 -10.45
CA PHE A 23 -14.12 29.26 -10.07
C PHE A 23 -14.30 30.65 -10.71
N ASP A 24 -13.29 31.52 -10.61
CA ASP A 24 -13.30 32.89 -11.14
C ASP A 24 -13.43 32.90 -12.68
N CYS A 25 -12.86 31.90 -13.36
CA CYS A 25 -12.97 31.71 -14.81
C CYS A 25 -14.23 30.94 -15.26
N GLY A 26 -15.09 30.49 -14.34
CA GLY A 26 -16.25 29.66 -14.67
C GLY A 26 -15.89 28.26 -15.22
N MET A 27 -14.68 27.78 -14.96
CA MET A 27 -14.19 26.49 -15.44
C MET A 27 -14.63 25.36 -14.50
N ASN A 28 -15.59 24.56 -14.95
CA ASN A 28 -16.01 23.36 -14.22
C ASN A 28 -16.34 22.14 -15.11
N SER A 29 -15.91 22.15 -16.37
CA SER A 29 -16.09 21.01 -17.29
C SER A 29 -15.40 19.75 -16.78
N THR A 30 -15.85 18.59 -17.27
CA THR A 30 -15.31 17.28 -16.91
C THR A 30 -13.83 17.16 -17.24
N ALA A 31 -13.06 16.65 -16.29
CA ALA A 31 -11.64 16.37 -16.41
C ALA A 31 -11.36 14.92 -16.01
N THR A 32 -10.44 14.26 -16.72
CA THR A 32 -9.91 12.95 -16.32
C THR A 32 -8.46 13.05 -15.93
N PHE A 33 -8.16 12.61 -14.73
CA PHE A 33 -6.80 12.47 -14.21
C PHE A 33 -6.48 11.00 -13.95
N GLU A 34 -5.21 10.65 -14.07
CA GLU A 34 -4.73 9.31 -13.80
C GLU A 34 -3.49 9.32 -12.89
N PHE A 35 -3.47 8.39 -11.95
CA PHE A 35 -2.33 8.10 -11.08
C PHE A 35 -1.54 6.90 -11.60
N PHE A 36 -0.23 7.06 -11.75
CA PHE A 36 0.70 6.02 -12.23
C PHE A 36 2.10 6.21 -11.65
N VAL A 37 2.96 5.20 -11.79
CA VAL A 37 4.38 5.25 -11.41
C VAL A 37 5.24 5.29 -12.67
N ARG A 38 6.12 6.27 -12.79
CA ARG A 38 6.97 6.50 -13.99
C ARG A 38 8.17 5.56 -14.04
N LYS A 39 8.74 5.27 -12.87
CA LYS A 39 9.99 4.50 -12.75
C LYS A 39 9.88 3.57 -11.57
N LEU A 40 10.24 2.31 -11.82
CA LEU A 40 10.48 1.36 -10.75
C LEU A 40 11.76 1.74 -10.02
N PRO A 41 11.78 1.69 -8.68
CA PRO A 41 13.04 1.68 -7.93
C PRO A 41 13.93 0.54 -8.42
N GLN A 42 15.26 0.72 -8.40
CA GLN A 42 16.21 -0.30 -8.89
C GLN A 42 16.06 -1.66 -8.18
N GLN A 43 15.54 -1.64 -6.97
CA GLN A 43 15.29 -2.79 -6.09
C GLN A 43 13.89 -3.40 -6.30
N ARG A 44 13.14 -3.02 -7.33
CA ARG A 44 11.79 -3.53 -7.61
C ARG A 44 11.70 -4.02 -9.05
N ASN A 45 11.14 -5.22 -9.23
CA ASN A 45 10.79 -5.76 -10.55
C ASN A 45 9.30 -5.53 -10.89
N PHE A 46 8.47 -5.30 -9.87
CA PHE A 46 7.04 -5.00 -9.96
C PHE A 46 6.64 -4.13 -8.76
N LEU A 47 5.43 -3.57 -8.80
CA LEU A 47 4.76 -2.96 -7.66
C LEU A 47 3.43 -3.65 -7.39
N LEU A 48 2.88 -3.47 -6.19
CA LEU A 48 1.57 -4.00 -5.80
C LEU A 48 0.61 -2.83 -5.55
N ALA A 49 -0.52 -2.80 -6.26
CA ALA A 49 -1.53 -1.76 -6.10
C ALA A 49 -2.14 -1.84 -4.70
N ALA A 50 -2.08 -0.75 -3.94
CA ALA A 50 -2.64 -0.67 -2.60
C ALA A 50 -3.07 0.77 -2.25
N GLY A 51 -4.11 0.87 -1.42
CA GLY A 51 -4.67 2.10 -0.88
C GLY A 51 -5.99 2.55 -1.48
N LEU A 52 -6.55 1.80 -2.43
CA LEU A 52 -7.84 2.12 -3.06
C LEU A 52 -8.96 2.27 -2.03
N ALA A 53 -9.05 1.37 -1.04
CA ALA A 53 -10.09 1.46 -0.01
C ALA A 53 -10.08 2.82 0.71
N GLN A 54 -8.88 3.31 1.11
CA GLN A 54 -8.75 4.60 1.78
C GLN A 54 -9.06 5.78 0.84
N VAL A 55 -8.72 5.66 -0.45
CA VAL A 55 -9.10 6.65 -1.45
C VAL A 55 -10.62 6.74 -1.58
N LEU A 56 -11.32 5.60 -1.69
CA LEU A 56 -12.78 5.58 -1.79
C LEU A 56 -13.44 6.14 -0.52
N ASP A 57 -12.94 5.79 0.67
CA ASP A 57 -13.40 6.35 1.95
C ASP A 57 -13.24 7.89 1.98
N TYR A 58 -12.10 8.39 1.48
CA TYR A 58 -11.83 9.82 1.40
C TYR A 58 -12.76 10.54 0.41
N LEU A 59 -12.97 9.98 -0.79
CA LEU A 59 -13.81 10.59 -1.82
C LEU A 59 -15.29 10.60 -1.42
N GLU A 60 -15.79 9.51 -0.83
CA GLU A 60 -17.18 9.39 -0.35
C GLU A 60 -17.49 10.37 0.79
N GLY A 61 -16.51 10.60 1.67
CA GLY A 61 -16.60 11.55 2.77
C GLY A 61 -16.18 12.99 2.41
N LEU A 62 -15.93 13.30 1.14
CA LEU A 62 -15.34 14.57 0.72
C LEU A 62 -16.33 15.72 0.92
N GLN A 63 -16.08 16.53 1.94
CA GLN A 63 -16.82 17.74 2.24
C GLN A 63 -15.98 18.70 3.07
N PHE A 64 -16.02 20.00 2.75
CA PHE A 64 -15.48 21.04 3.64
C PHE A 64 -16.38 21.19 4.87
N SER A 65 -15.78 21.14 6.06
CA SER A 65 -16.48 21.51 7.29
C SER A 65 -16.63 23.03 7.40
N ALA A 66 -17.56 23.48 8.24
CA ALA A 66 -17.70 24.90 8.56
C ALA A 66 -16.41 25.48 9.18
N GLU A 67 -15.69 24.65 9.95
CA GLU A 67 -14.40 25.00 10.52
C GLU A 67 -13.34 25.19 9.44
N ASP A 68 -13.25 24.28 8.45
CA ASP A 68 -12.31 24.40 7.34
C ASP A 68 -12.50 25.71 6.57
N ILE A 69 -13.76 26.06 6.28
CA ILE A 69 -14.10 27.29 5.56
C ILE A 69 -13.76 28.53 6.41
N SER A 70 -14.03 28.49 7.71
CA SER A 70 -13.66 29.56 8.65
C SER A 70 -12.14 29.76 8.71
N LEU A 71 -11.36 28.67 8.76
CA LEU A 71 -9.90 28.72 8.74
C LEU A 71 -9.38 29.34 7.43
N LEU A 72 -9.94 28.95 6.29
CA LEU A 72 -9.60 29.53 4.99
C LEU A 72 -9.95 31.02 4.91
N ALA A 73 -11.14 31.41 5.40
CA ALA A 73 -11.55 32.81 5.48
C ALA A 73 -10.59 33.65 6.33
N GLY A 74 -10.16 33.10 7.48
CA GLY A 74 -9.20 33.74 8.38
C GLY A 74 -7.83 34.01 7.76
N THR A 75 -7.46 33.33 6.67
CA THR A 75 -6.21 33.62 5.95
C THR A 75 -6.26 34.92 5.14
N GLY A 76 -7.45 35.43 4.81
CA GLY A 76 -7.64 36.58 3.92
C GLY A 76 -7.21 36.35 2.46
N ARG A 77 -6.86 35.12 2.06
CA ARG A 77 -6.33 34.80 0.72
C ARG A 77 -7.41 34.57 -0.33
N PHE A 78 -8.63 34.23 0.09
CA PHE A 78 -9.67 33.69 -0.76
C PHE A 78 -10.90 34.60 -0.81
N THR A 79 -11.56 34.68 -1.96
CA THR A 79 -12.76 35.53 -2.11
C THR A 79 -13.97 34.90 -1.41
N GLN A 80 -14.88 35.74 -0.92
CA GLN A 80 -16.11 35.27 -0.26
C GLN A 80 -16.99 34.40 -1.18
N GLY A 81 -17.06 34.75 -2.47
CA GLY A 81 -17.79 33.95 -3.47
C GLY A 81 -17.20 32.55 -3.63
N PHE A 82 -15.88 32.45 -3.71
CA PHE A 82 -15.20 31.15 -3.78
C PHE A 82 -15.40 30.34 -2.51
N LEU A 83 -15.21 30.93 -1.33
CA LEU A 83 -15.39 30.25 -0.03
C LEU A 83 -16.81 29.68 0.10
N LYS A 84 -17.83 30.46 -0.24
CA LYS A 84 -19.23 30.01 -0.26
C LYS A 84 -19.45 28.84 -1.23
N SER A 85 -18.75 28.82 -2.36
CA SER A 85 -18.85 27.72 -3.32
C SER A 85 -18.29 26.38 -2.80
N LEU A 86 -17.45 26.40 -1.76
CA LEU A 86 -16.88 25.19 -1.15
C LEU A 86 -17.88 24.46 -0.25
N GLU A 87 -18.88 25.14 0.32
CA GLU A 87 -19.89 24.56 1.21
C GLU A 87 -20.66 23.39 0.56
N GLY A 88 -20.99 23.56 -0.72
CA GLY A 88 -21.72 22.58 -1.53
C GLY A 88 -20.83 21.61 -2.30
N LEU A 89 -19.50 21.74 -2.23
CA LEU A 89 -18.59 20.89 -2.99
C LEU A 89 -18.60 19.47 -2.41
N ARG A 90 -18.91 18.49 -3.26
CA ARG A 90 -18.87 17.05 -2.99
C ARG A 90 -18.20 16.35 -4.16
N PHE A 91 -17.68 15.15 -3.94
CA PHE A 91 -17.22 14.32 -5.04
C PHE A 91 -18.41 13.67 -5.75
N THR A 92 -18.52 13.90 -7.06
CA THR A 92 -19.60 13.40 -7.93
C THR A 92 -19.08 12.63 -9.14
N GLY A 93 -17.77 12.33 -9.14
CA GLY A 93 -17.09 11.71 -10.28
C GLY A 93 -17.11 10.19 -10.29
N ASP A 94 -16.48 9.65 -11.33
CA ASP A 94 -16.22 8.23 -11.52
C ASP A 94 -14.79 7.89 -11.13
N VAL A 95 -14.60 6.71 -10.54
CA VAL A 95 -13.29 6.13 -10.22
C VAL A 95 -13.18 4.76 -10.88
N TYR A 96 -12.15 4.60 -11.70
CA TYR A 96 -11.71 3.29 -12.19
C TYR A 96 -10.33 3.00 -11.59
N ALA A 97 -10.11 1.80 -11.08
CA ALA A 97 -8.85 1.47 -10.44
C ALA A 97 -8.50 -0.01 -10.56
N MET A 98 -7.22 -0.32 -10.45
CA MET A 98 -6.77 -1.68 -10.25
C MET A 98 -7.24 -2.19 -8.87
N PRO A 99 -7.79 -3.41 -8.77
CA PRO A 99 -8.09 -4.03 -7.49
C PRO A 99 -6.84 -4.09 -6.60
N GLU A 100 -6.98 -3.85 -5.29
CA GLU A 100 -5.85 -3.93 -4.36
C GLU A 100 -5.24 -5.33 -4.36
N GLY A 101 -3.90 -5.40 -4.46
CA GLY A 101 -3.17 -6.64 -4.68
C GLY A 101 -2.79 -6.91 -6.13
N THR A 102 -3.25 -6.10 -7.09
CA THR A 102 -2.81 -6.23 -8.49
C THR A 102 -1.31 -5.92 -8.59
N ALA A 103 -0.51 -6.86 -9.11
CA ALA A 103 0.87 -6.55 -9.50
C ALA A 103 0.83 -5.61 -10.72
N PHE A 104 1.66 -4.58 -10.80
CA PHE A 104 1.65 -3.62 -11.92
C PHE A 104 3.03 -3.02 -12.19
N PHE A 105 3.17 -2.32 -13.30
CA PHE A 105 4.43 -1.85 -13.85
C PHE A 105 4.42 -0.34 -14.19
N VAL A 106 5.54 0.16 -14.73
CA VAL A 106 5.69 1.59 -15.01
C VAL A 106 4.71 2.08 -16.08
N ASP A 107 4.32 3.34 -15.97
CA ASP A 107 3.45 4.07 -16.90
C ASP A 107 2.06 3.46 -17.13
N GLU A 108 1.66 2.48 -16.31
CA GLU A 108 0.31 1.95 -16.22
C GLU A 108 -0.53 2.80 -15.25
N PRO A 109 -1.72 3.31 -15.65
CA PRO A 109 -2.63 3.94 -14.72
C PRO A 109 -3.16 2.91 -13.72
N ILE A 110 -2.95 3.14 -12.42
CA ILE A 110 -3.53 2.28 -11.39
C ILE A 110 -4.87 2.83 -10.89
N LEU A 111 -5.13 4.12 -11.10
CA LEU A 111 -6.35 4.82 -10.75
C LEU A 111 -6.62 5.93 -11.75
N ARG A 112 -7.88 6.06 -12.16
CA ARG A 112 -8.42 7.07 -13.07
C ARG A 112 -9.64 7.72 -12.43
N ILE A 113 -9.59 9.03 -12.24
CA ILE A 113 -10.68 9.85 -11.69
C ILE A 113 -11.24 10.72 -12.82
N THR A 114 -12.55 10.68 -13.03
CA THR A 114 -13.25 11.55 -13.99
C THR A 114 -14.34 12.32 -13.26
N ALA A 115 -14.20 13.63 -13.11
CA ALA A 115 -15.13 14.50 -12.38
C ALA A 115 -15.07 15.93 -12.94
N PRO A 116 -15.96 16.85 -12.52
CA PRO A 116 -15.75 18.28 -12.73
C PRO A 116 -14.35 18.71 -12.27
N ILE A 117 -13.65 19.56 -13.03
CA ILE A 117 -12.22 19.82 -12.81
C ILE A 117 -11.89 20.28 -11.39
N ARG A 118 -12.78 21.04 -10.74
CA ARG A 118 -12.57 21.49 -9.35
C ARG A 118 -12.54 20.34 -8.35
N GLU A 119 -13.33 19.29 -8.58
CA GLU A 119 -13.34 18.08 -7.77
C GLU A 119 -12.13 17.21 -8.08
N ALA A 120 -11.88 16.95 -9.38
CA ALA A 120 -10.78 16.08 -9.82
C ALA A 120 -9.39 16.65 -9.49
N GLN A 121 -9.25 17.97 -9.42
CA GLN A 121 -8.01 18.66 -9.05
C GLN A 121 -7.79 18.65 -7.53
N LEU A 122 -8.82 19.00 -6.74
CA LEU A 122 -8.71 19.11 -5.27
C LEU A 122 -8.14 17.85 -4.61
N VAL A 123 -8.48 16.68 -5.16
CA VAL A 123 -8.14 15.39 -4.56
C VAL A 123 -6.69 14.94 -4.83
N GLU A 124 -5.95 15.62 -5.71
CA GLU A 124 -4.60 15.21 -6.16
C GLU A 124 -3.67 14.92 -4.99
N SER A 125 -3.42 15.90 -4.10
CA SER A 125 -2.48 15.73 -2.97
C SER A 125 -2.80 14.51 -2.10
N ARG A 126 -4.07 14.35 -1.71
CA ARG A 126 -4.46 13.28 -0.77
C ARG A 126 -4.54 11.91 -1.45
N VAL A 127 -5.06 11.83 -2.67
CA VAL A 127 -5.08 10.59 -3.46
C VAL A 127 -3.66 10.09 -3.71
N MET A 128 -2.75 10.98 -4.14
CA MET A 128 -1.35 10.63 -4.33
C MET A 128 -0.71 10.14 -3.03
N ASN A 129 -0.93 10.85 -1.91
CA ASN A 129 -0.38 10.48 -0.61
C ASN A 129 -0.81 9.09 -0.15
N LEU A 130 -2.10 8.76 -0.26
CA LEU A 130 -2.66 7.46 0.14
C LEU A 130 -2.15 6.30 -0.72
N LEU A 131 -2.16 6.48 -2.05
CA LEU A 131 -1.73 5.43 -2.99
C LEU A 131 -0.22 5.23 -2.98
N HIS A 132 0.56 6.32 -2.95
CA HIS A 132 2.02 6.27 -2.94
C HIS A 132 2.53 5.43 -1.76
N TYR A 133 2.11 5.77 -0.54
CA TYR A 133 2.65 5.13 0.65
C TYR A 133 2.24 3.65 0.71
N GLN A 134 0.97 3.34 0.49
CA GLN A 134 0.49 1.96 0.59
C GLN A 134 1.05 1.08 -0.53
N THR A 135 1.14 1.59 -1.76
CA THR A 135 1.79 0.86 -2.86
C THR A 135 3.26 0.58 -2.55
N LEU A 136 3.98 1.56 -2.01
CA LEU A 136 5.38 1.42 -1.63
C LEU A 136 5.58 0.30 -0.59
N ILE A 137 4.80 0.32 0.49
CA ILE A 137 4.89 -0.67 1.56
C ILE A 137 4.44 -2.05 1.10
N ALA A 138 3.32 -2.15 0.38
CA ALA A 138 2.83 -3.42 -0.14
C ALA A 138 3.86 -4.09 -1.06
N SER A 139 4.53 -3.30 -1.91
CA SER A 139 5.60 -3.78 -2.78
C SER A 139 6.84 -4.24 -2.02
N LYS A 140 7.21 -3.53 -0.94
CA LYS A 140 8.32 -3.95 -0.04
C LYS A 140 7.96 -5.24 0.69
N ALA A 141 6.77 -5.32 1.27
CA ALA A 141 6.30 -6.49 2.00
C ALA A 141 6.19 -7.73 1.10
N ALA A 142 5.74 -7.58 -0.15
CA ALA A 142 5.70 -8.67 -1.13
C ALA A 142 7.09 -9.29 -1.35
N ARG A 143 8.16 -8.50 -1.37
CA ARG A 143 9.54 -9.01 -1.48
C ARG A 143 9.96 -9.82 -0.26
N VAL A 144 9.59 -9.37 0.93
CA VAL A 144 9.86 -10.09 2.18
C VAL A 144 9.09 -11.43 2.20
N VAL A 145 7.84 -11.43 1.74
CA VAL A 145 7.03 -12.65 1.59
C VAL A 145 7.66 -13.62 0.60
N LEU A 146 8.11 -13.14 -0.56
CA LEU A 146 8.78 -13.97 -1.57
C LEU A 146 10.14 -14.51 -1.10
N ALA A 147 10.85 -13.77 -0.24
CA ALA A 147 12.09 -14.22 0.35
C ALA A 147 11.88 -15.30 1.43
N ALA A 148 10.71 -15.35 2.07
CA ALA A 148 10.40 -16.23 3.19
C ALA A 148 8.95 -16.75 3.15
N PRO A 149 8.57 -17.55 2.13
CA PRO A 149 7.16 -17.88 1.83
C PRO A 149 6.44 -18.65 2.94
N ASP A 150 7.14 -19.50 3.67
CA ASP A 150 6.57 -20.40 4.69
C ASP A 150 6.84 -19.93 6.13
N LYS A 151 7.24 -18.67 6.30
CA LYS A 151 7.62 -18.13 7.62
C LYS A 151 6.54 -17.24 8.18
N LEU A 152 6.44 -17.22 9.51
CA LEU A 152 5.59 -16.26 10.22
C LEU A 152 6.21 -14.86 10.06
N LEU A 153 5.55 -13.97 9.33
CA LEU A 153 6.05 -12.60 9.09
C LEU A 153 5.17 -11.60 9.82
N VAL A 154 5.77 -10.77 10.67
CA VAL A 154 5.02 -9.81 11.49
C VAL A 154 5.57 -8.40 11.30
N ASP A 155 4.66 -7.45 11.08
CA ASP A 155 4.99 -6.02 11.08
C ASP A 155 5.21 -5.54 12.53
N PHE A 156 6.47 -5.20 12.84
CA PHE A 156 6.91 -4.61 14.12
C PHE A 156 7.35 -3.14 13.96
N GLY A 157 6.87 -2.45 12.92
CA GLY A 157 7.42 -1.18 12.45
C GLY A 157 6.90 0.08 13.12
N LEU A 158 5.76 0.05 13.82
CA LEU A 158 5.04 1.24 14.30
C LEU A 158 5.95 2.31 14.95
N ARG A 159 6.85 1.89 15.85
CA ARG A 159 7.72 2.79 16.63
C ARG A 159 8.74 3.56 15.78
N ARG A 160 8.93 3.19 14.52
CA ARG A 160 9.82 3.87 13.55
C ARG A 160 9.06 4.41 12.34
N ALA A 161 7.73 4.27 12.32
CA ALA A 161 6.91 4.82 11.26
C ALA A 161 6.99 6.35 11.24
N HIS A 162 6.91 6.93 10.04
CA HIS A 162 6.88 8.39 9.86
C HIS A 162 5.48 8.95 10.17
N GLY A 163 5.08 8.88 11.44
CA GLY A 163 3.77 9.29 11.93
C GLY A 163 2.80 8.13 12.17
N ALA A 164 1.73 8.40 12.92
CA ALA A 164 0.76 7.39 13.34
C ALA A 164 -0.01 6.79 12.13
N GLU A 165 -0.40 7.64 11.17
CA GLU A 165 -1.09 7.17 9.96
C GLU A 165 -0.20 6.24 9.14
N ALA A 166 1.08 6.58 8.95
CA ALA A 166 2.03 5.71 8.28
C ALA A 166 2.14 4.34 8.98
N GLY A 167 2.20 4.32 10.31
CA GLY A 167 2.20 3.08 11.10
C GLY A 167 0.97 2.20 10.85
N MET A 168 -0.21 2.81 10.85
CA MET A 168 -1.49 2.13 10.59
C MET A 168 -1.58 1.58 9.16
N LEU A 169 -1.24 2.40 8.16
CA LEU A 169 -1.29 2.01 6.76
C LEU A 169 -0.21 1.00 6.40
N SER A 170 0.94 1.03 7.08
CA SER A 170 2.01 0.05 6.93
C SER A 170 1.58 -1.34 7.37
N ALA A 171 0.93 -1.45 8.53
CA ALA A 171 0.37 -2.70 9.02
C ALA A 171 -0.63 -3.30 8.02
N ARG A 172 -1.53 -2.47 7.49
CA ARG A 172 -2.53 -2.86 6.49
C ARG A 172 -1.89 -3.33 5.18
N ALA A 173 -1.01 -2.53 4.61
CA ALA A 173 -0.36 -2.81 3.33
C ALA A 173 0.55 -4.06 3.41
N SER A 174 1.22 -4.27 4.56
CA SER A 174 2.03 -5.47 4.80
C SER A 174 1.17 -6.72 4.87
N TYR A 175 0.04 -6.66 5.59
CA TYR A 175 -0.90 -7.77 5.67
C TYR A 175 -1.52 -8.09 4.32
N LEU A 176 -1.92 -7.06 3.55
CA LEU A 176 -2.39 -7.20 2.16
C LEU A 176 -1.38 -7.98 1.30
N ALA A 177 -0.08 -7.65 1.41
CA ALA A 177 0.96 -8.27 0.61
C ALA A 177 1.30 -9.71 1.03
N GLY A 178 0.98 -10.11 2.27
CA GLY A 178 1.14 -11.49 2.72
C GLY A 178 1.64 -11.67 4.16
N PHE A 179 1.98 -10.61 4.89
CA PHE A 179 2.39 -10.74 6.30
C PHE A 179 1.30 -11.41 7.13
N SER A 180 1.70 -12.16 8.15
CA SER A 180 0.82 -12.93 9.02
C SER A 180 0.06 -12.05 10.00
N GLY A 181 0.62 -10.90 10.41
CA GLY A 181 -0.02 -9.96 11.32
C GLY A 181 0.83 -8.74 11.65
N THR A 182 0.43 -8.00 12.68
CA THR A 182 1.09 -6.75 13.13
C THR A 182 1.15 -6.66 14.65
N ALA A 183 2.14 -5.92 15.17
CA ALA A 183 2.15 -5.46 16.57
C ALA A 183 1.32 -4.19 16.80
N THR A 184 0.84 -3.54 15.73
CA THR A 184 0.05 -2.30 15.81
C THR A 184 -1.38 -2.61 16.26
N VAL A 185 -1.65 -2.48 17.57
CA VAL A 185 -2.93 -2.84 18.19
C VAL A 185 -4.15 -2.21 17.48
N LEU A 186 -4.09 -0.90 17.20
CA LEU A 186 -5.20 -0.20 16.55
C LEU A 186 -5.46 -0.71 15.12
N ALA A 187 -4.43 -1.17 14.41
CA ALA A 187 -4.58 -1.76 13.08
C ALA A 187 -5.31 -3.12 13.14
N GLY A 188 -5.11 -3.90 14.20
CA GLY A 188 -5.86 -5.13 14.41
C GLY A 188 -7.36 -4.89 14.56
N SER A 189 -7.74 -3.92 15.40
CA SER A 189 -9.15 -3.52 15.57
C SER A 189 -9.75 -2.91 14.29
N ARG A 190 -9.02 -2.00 13.63
CA ARG A 190 -9.55 -1.24 12.48
C ARG A 190 -9.62 -2.03 11.18
N PHE A 191 -8.70 -2.97 10.98
CA PHE A 191 -8.57 -3.70 9.71
C PHE A 191 -8.77 -5.22 9.85
N GLY A 192 -9.04 -5.73 11.05
CA GLY A 192 -9.19 -7.17 11.30
C GLY A 192 -7.89 -7.95 11.13
N ILE A 193 -6.74 -7.31 11.34
CA ILE A 193 -5.41 -7.92 11.18
C ILE A 193 -5.07 -8.70 12.47
N PRO A 194 -4.58 -9.96 12.38
CA PRO A 194 -4.10 -10.69 13.54
C PRO A 194 -3.01 -9.91 14.30
N LEU A 195 -3.16 -9.84 15.63
CA LEU A 195 -2.22 -9.15 16.50
C LEU A 195 -1.16 -10.12 17.01
N PHE A 196 0.08 -9.65 17.03
CA PHE A 196 1.22 -10.37 17.57
C PHE A 196 1.97 -9.47 18.54
N GLY A 197 2.32 -10.02 19.70
CA GLY A 197 3.05 -9.31 20.74
C GLY A 197 3.91 -10.28 21.54
N THR A 198 5.02 -9.76 22.05
CA THR A 198 5.97 -10.45 22.92
C THR A 198 6.24 -9.58 24.15
N MET A 199 7.36 -9.80 24.84
CA MET A 199 7.93 -8.84 25.79
C MET A 199 9.00 -7.94 25.14
N ALA A 200 9.42 -6.90 25.87
CA ALA A 200 10.56 -6.04 25.53
C ALA A 200 11.66 -6.16 26.60
N HIS A 201 12.89 -5.78 26.26
CA HIS A 201 14.03 -5.83 27.20
C HIS A 201 13.75 -5.10 28.52
N SER A 202 13.02 -3.99 28.48
CA SER A 202 12.66 -3.23 29.68
C SER A 202 11.86 -4.04 30.70
N TYR A 203 11.07 -5.03 30.24
CA TYR A 203 10.34 -5.92 31.13
C TYR A 203 11.29 -6.88 31.85
N VAL A 204 12.25 -7.48 31.14
CA VAL A 204 13.27 -8.36 31.72
C VAL A 204 14.16 -7.58 32.69
N GLN A 205 14.64 -6.39 32.29
CA GLN A 205 15.50 -5.53 33.10
C GLN A 205 14.82 -4.97 34.36
N ALA A 206 13.49 -4.94 34.42
CA ALA A 206 12.75 -4.52 35.60
C ALA A 206 12.70 -5.60 36.70
N HIS A 207 13.09 -6.84 36.39
CA HIS A 207 13.17 -7.93 37.35
C HIS A 207 14.59 -8.07 37.89
N ALA A 208 14.71 -8.52 39.14
CA ALA A 208 16.00 -8.84 39.74
C ALA A 208 16.63 -10.10 39.12
N ASP A 209 15.79 -11.03 38.65
CA ASP A 209 16.18 -12.27 38.01
C ASP A 209 15.44 -12.48 36.68
N GLU A 210 16.14 -13.06 35.70
CA GLU A 210 15.63 -13.27 34.35
C GLU A 210 14.67 -14.47 34.25
N GLU A 211 14.85 -15.53 35.05
CA GLU A 211 13.89 -16.64 35.13
C GLU A 211 12.56 -16.15 35.69
N ASP A 212 12.59 -15.31 36.73
CA ASP A 212 11.38 -14.71 37.31
C ASP A 212 10.62 -13.88 36.27
N ALA A 213 11.32 -13.08 35.45
CA ALA A 213 10.70 -12.35 34.35
C ALA A 213 10.00 -13.29 33.36
N PHE A 214 10.67 -14.36 32.94
CA PHE A 214 10.10 -15.33 32.00
C PHE A 214 8.89 -16.05 32.58
N GLU A 215 8.98 -16.51 33.82
CA GLU A 215 7.89 -17.20 34.50
C GLU A 215 6.68 -16.29 34.71
N HIS A 216 6.88 -15.07 35.22
CA HIS A 216 5.81 -14.09 35.42
C HIS A 216 5.11 -13.72 34.11
N PHE A 217 5.87 -13.52 33.02
CA PHE A 217 5.27 -13.21 31.73
C PHE A 217 4.43 -14.36 31.21
N ALA A 218 4.95 -15.60 31.27
CA ALA A 218 4.23 -16.78 30.81
C ALA A 218 2.94 -17.01 31.62
N ARG A 219 2.97 -16.78 32.93
CA ARG A 219 1.77 -16.85 33.79
C ARG A 219 0.75 -15.76 33.47
N SER A 220 1.21 -14.56 33.08
CA SER A 220 0.33 -13.46 32.68
C SER A 220 -0.26 -13.66 31.28
N GLN A 221 0.47 -14.31 30.38
CA GLN A 221 0.13 -14.53 28.98
C GLN A 221 0.21 -16.02 28.60
N PRO A 222 -0.60 -16.90 29.23
CA PRO A 222 -0.42 -18.35 29.16
C PRO A 222 -0.60 -18.94 27.74
N GLU A 223 -1.35 -18.26 26.87
CA GLU A 223 -1.57 -18.69 25.47
C GLU A 223 -0.57 -18.08 24.47
N ASN A 224 0.26 -17.11 24.90
CA ASN A 224 1.14 -16.36 24.02
C ASN A 224 2.51 -16.05 24.66
N ALA A 225 3.06 -17.01 25.41
CA ALA A 225 4.36 -16.88 26.04
C ALA A 225 5.50 -16.92 24.99
N THR A 226 5.85 -15.75 24.45
CA THR A 226 7.03 -15.54 23.59
C THR A 226 8.10 -14.76 24.36
N LEU A 227 9.18 -15.44 24.73
CA LEU A 227 10.18 -14.93 25.67
C LEU A 227 11.38 -14.32 24.95
N LEU A 228 11.80 -13.11 25.36
CA LEU A 228 12.96 -12.43 24.78
C LEU A 228 14.24 -12.86 25.50
N ILE A 229 15.12 -13.58 24.81
CA ILE A 229 16.23 -14.29 25.46
C ILE A 229 17.60 -13.64 25.23
N ASP A 230 17.68 -12.45 24.63
CA ASP A 230 18.94 -11.77 24.33
C ASP A 230 19.16 -10.49 25.14
N THR A 231 18.61 -10.42 26.36
CA THR A 231 18.81 -9.26 27.24
C THR A 231 20.22 -9.22 27.84
N TYR A 232 20.78 -10.38 28.20
CA TYR A 232 22.12 -10.49 28.80
C TYR A 232 23.02 -11.48 28.06
N ASP A 233 22.66 -12.77 28.06
CA ASP A 233 23.36 -13.82 27.32
C ASP A 233 22.36 -14.84 26.75
N ILE A 234 22.40 -15.03 25.44
CA ILE A 234 21.40 -15.81 24.69
C ILE A 234 21.39 -17.29 25.09
N GLN A 235 22.57 -17.88 25.34
CA GLN A 235 22.66 -19.31 25.64
C GLN A 235 22.28 -19.58 27.09
N ALA A 236 22.75 -18.74 28.02
CA ALA A 236 22.36 -18.80 29.41
C ALA A 236 20.84 -18.61 29.56
N ALA A 237 20.26 -17.64 28.85
CA ALA A 237 18.81 -17.43 28.83
C ALA A 237 18.04 -18.61 28.23
N ALA A 238 18.56 -19.26 27.18
CA ALA A 238 17.93 -20.46 26.63
C ALA A 238 17.91 -21.63 27.66
N HIS A 239 18.97 -21.80 28.45
CA HIS A 239 18.97 -22.77 29.56
C HIS A 239 17.95 -22.41 30.65
N LYS A 240 17.85 -21.11 30.99
CA LYS A 240 16.82 -20.58 31.90
C LYS A 240 15.40 -20.87 31.39
N VAL A 241 15.15 -20.73 30.09
CA VAL A 241 13.86 -21.10 29.47
C VAL A 241 13.52 -22.58 29.71
N VAL A 242 14.50 -23.49 29.60
CA VAL A 242 14.28 -24.93 29.90
C VAL A 242 13.89 -25.14 31.38
N ASN A 243 14.57 -24.45 32.31
CA ASN A 243 14.24 -24.51 33.73
C ASN A 243 12.82 -24.00 34.01
N VAL A 244 12.48 -22.83 33.45
CA VAL A 244 11.17 -22.19 33.61
C VAL A 244 10.05 -23.05 33.00
N ALA A 245 10.27 -23.64 31.82
CA ALA A 245 9.30 -24.53 31.19
C ALA A 245 8.90 -25.71 32.11
N THR A 246 9.88 -26.29 32.81
CA THR A 246 9.64 -27.39 33.77
C THR A 246 8.76 -26.95 34.93
N ARG A 247 8.90 -25.70 35.40
CA ARG A 247 8.05 -25.14 36.46
C ARG A 247 6.63 -24.88 35.95
N LEU A 248 6.51 -24.26 34.78
CA LEU A 248 5.24 -23.91 34.13
C LEU A 248 4.41 -25.12 33.71
N GLN A 249 5.05 -26.25 33.40
CA GLN A 249 4.37 -27.49 33.05
C GLN A 249 3.41 -27.97 34.15
N ARG A 250 3.72 -27.69 35.43
CA ARG A 250 2.86 -28.03 36.57
C ARG A 250 1.52 -27.29 36.53
N ASP A 251 1.50 -26.13 35.89
CA ASP A 251 0.33 -25.27 35.74
C ASP A 251 -0.32 -25.40 34.36
N GLY A 252 0.15 -26.34 33.53
CA GLY A 252 -0.36 -26.55 32.16
C GLY A 252 -0.01 -25.42 31.20
N ILE A 253 0.97 -24.57 31.52
CA ILE A 253 1.37 -23.43 30.68
C ILE A 253 2.54 -23.86 29.79
N ALA A 254 2.40 -23.65 28.48
CA ALA A 254 3.45 -23.93 27.50
C ALA A 254 4.10 -22.65 27.00
N ILE A 255 5.43 -22.66 26.91
CA ILE A 255 6.18 -21.60 26.23
C ILE A 255 6.00 -21.81 24.72
N LYS A 256 5.54 -20.78 24.00
CA LYS A 256 5.25 -20.89 22.58
C LYS A 256 6.48 -20.64 21.72
N ALA A 257 7.27 -19.64 22.12
CA ALA A 257 8.41 -19.21 21.35
C ALA A 257 9.48 -18.53 22.21
N VAL A 258 10.70 -18.50 21.69
CA VAL A 258 11.76 -17.58 22.14
C VAL A 258 12.08 -16.59 21.04
N ARG A 259 12.49 -15.37 21.42
CA ARG A 259 12.85 -14.29 20.50
C ARG A 259 14.30 -13.89 20.67
N ILE A 260 15.00 -13.73 19.54
CA ILE A 260 16.39 -13.24 19.44
C ILE A 260 16.37 -11.97 18.55
N ASP A 261 17.00 -10.88 19.01
CA ASP A 261 16.97 -9.56 18.35
C ASP A 261 18.37 -9.03 17.98
N SER A 262 19.44 -9.76 18.32
CA SER A 262 20.82 -9.29 18.20
C SER A 262 21.84 -10.41 17.88
N GLY A 263 23.05 -10.00 17.49
CA GLY A 263 24.17 -10.90 17.19
C GLY A 263 24.08 -11.61 15.84
N ASP A 264 24.83 -12.70 15.68
CA ASP A 264 24.69 -13.60 14.52
C ASP A 264 23.44 -14.47 14.71
N LEU A 265 22.33 -14.04 14.11
CA LEU A 265 21.04 -14.70 14.27
C LEU A 265 21.07 -16.17 13.82
N ALA A 266 21.86 -16.53 12.81
CA ALA A 266 21.93 -17.91 12.34
C ALA A 266 22.68 -18.80 13.34
N GLU A 267 23.81 -18.33 13.84
CA GLU A 267 24.59 -19.04 14.86
C GLU A 267 23.80 -19.16 16.17
N HIS A 268 23.22 -18.05 16.65
CA HIS A 268 22.41 -18.03 17.87
C HIS A 268 21.19 -18.94 17.74
N ALA A 269 20.45 -18.90 16.63
CA ALA A 269 19.31 -19.78 16.44
C ALA A 269 19.69 -21.27 16.50
N ARG A 270 20.83 -21.68 15.92
CA ARG A 270 21.31 -23.08 16.00
C ARG A 270 21.64 -23.50 17.43
N ARG A 271 22.33 -22.64 18.18
CA ARG A 271 22.68 -22.92 19.58
C ARG A 271 21.44 -22.99 20.47
N VAL A 272 20.53 -22.03 20.31
CA VAL A 272 19.26 -22.00 21.04
C VAL A 272 18.42 -23.24 20.71
N ARG A 273 18.30 -23.60 19.43
CA ARG A 273 17.58 -24.82 19.02
C ARG A 273 18.16 -26.07 19.68
N ALA A 274 19.48 -26.23 19.68
CA ALA A 274 20.14 -27.37 20.33
C ALA A 274 19.88 -27.43 21.84
N ILE A 275 19.91 -26.28 22.54
CA ILE A 275 19.62 -26.19 23.98
C ILE A 275 18.15 -26.56 24.26
N LEU A 276 17.21 -25.99 23.50
CA LEU A 276 15.78 -26.28 23.65
C LEU A 276 15.48 -27.76 23.37
N ASP A 277 16.08 -28.35 22.33
CA ASP A 277 15.87 -29.75 21.97
C ASP A 277 16.44 -30.70 23.03
N ALA A 278 17.63 -30.41 23.56
CA ALA A 278 18.21 -31.15 24.68
C ALA A 278 17.33 -31.04 25.96
N GLY A 279 16.62 -29.93 26.12
CA GLY A 279 15.63 -29.71 27.18
C GLY A 279 14.24 -30.29 26.90
N GLY A 280 14.02 -31.00 25.79
CA GLY A 280 12.71 -31.56 25.43
C GLY A 280 11.68 -30.54 24.92
N LEU A 281 12.14 -29.36 24.48
CA LEU A 281 11.32 -28.24 24.03
C LEU A 281 11.30 -28.09 22.50
N GLN A 282 11.21 -29.20 21.76
CA GLN A 282 11.20 -29.20 20.28
C GLN A 282 10.02 -28.41 19.68
N HIS A 283 8.93 -28.26 20.44
CA HIS A 283 7.74 -27.50 20.04
C HIS A 283 7.89 -25.98 20.18
N VAL A 284 8.85 -25.50 20.97
CA VAL A 284 9.07 -24.06 21.19
C VAL A 284 9.71 -23.47 19.94
N THR A 285 9.04 -22.53 19.29
CA THR A 285 9.53 -21.92 18.05
C THR A 285 10.57 -20.82 18.30
N ILE A 286 11.39 -20.51 17.30
CA ILE A 286 12.38 -19.42 17.34
C ILE A 286 11.91 -18.28 16.44
N PHE A 287 11.75 -17.10 17.04
CA PHE A 287 11.36 -15.88 16.36
C PHE A 287 12.56 -14.91 16.32
N ALA A 288 12.87 -14.34 15.17
CA ALA A 288 13.96 -13.37 15.04
C ALA A 288 13.43 -11.96 14.76
N SER A 289 14.07 -10.95 15.33
CA SER A 289 13.88 -9.55 14.97
C SER A 289 15.24 -8.84 14.86
N GLY A 290 15.23 -7.54 14.59
CA GLY A 290 16.46 -6.73 14.61
C GLY A 290 16.92 -6.30 13.22
N ASN A 291 16.42 -5.15 12.75
CA ASN A 291 16.80 -4.52 11.48
C ASN A 291 16.77 -5.44 10.23
N LEU A 292 15.88 -6.42 10.23
CA LEU A 292 15.71 -7.38 9.15
C LEU A 292 15.14 -6.74 7.87
N ASP A 293 15.48 -7.33 6.73
CA ASP A 293 14.85 -7.11 5.42
C ASP A 293 14.83 -8.41 4.59
N GLU A 294 14.29 -8.35 3.38
CA GLU A 294 14.18 -9.49 2.47
C GLU A 294 15.52 -10.16 2.14
N PHE A 295 16.63 -9.42 2.11
CA PHE A 295 17.94 -9.98 1.80
C PHE A 295 18.52 -10.72 3.01
N THR A 296 18.40 -10.14 4.20
CA THR A 296 18.81 -10.81 5.43
C THR A 296 17.97 -12.07 5.67
N LEU A 297 16.66 -12.03 5.44
CA LEU A 297 15.81 -13.22 5.54
C LEU A 297 16.24 -14.32 4.56
N LEU A 298 16.47 -13.96 3.29
CA LEU A 298 16.93 -14.92 2.29
C LEU A 298 18.26 -15.58 2.70
N GLN A 299 19.21 -14.80 3.22
CA GLN A 299 20.50 -15.31 3.71
C GLN A 299 20.33 -16.28 4.88
N LEU A 300 19.49 -15.94 5.87
CA LEU A 300 19.22 -16.80 7.03
C LEU A 300 18.59 -18.14 6.61
N LEU A 301 17.66 -18.10 5.65
CA LEU A 301 17.02 -19.30 5.12
C LEU A 301 17.98 -20.17 4.31
N GLN A 302 18.80 -19.56 3.44
CA GLN A 302 19.83 -20.28 2.68
C GLN A 302 20.89 -20.91 3.59
N ALA A 303 21.20 -20.27 4.72
CA ALA A 303 22.09 -20.81 5.74
C ALA A 303 21.45 -21.93 6.58
N GLY A 304 20.18 -22.27 6.35
CA GLY A 304 19.45 -23.27 7.12
C GLY A 304 19.29 -22.89 8.59
N ALA A 305 19.19 -21.59 8.91
CA ALA A 305 18.97 -21.14 10.29
C ALA A 305 17.60 -21.66 10.79
N PRO A 306 17.52 -22.30 11.97
CA PRO A 306 16.28 -22.83 12.51
C PRO A 306 15.43 -21.71 13.13
N ILE A 307 14.95 -20.81 12.28
CA ILE A 307 14.09 -19.67 12.65
C ILE A 307 12.72 -19.88 12.02
N ASP A 308 11.67 -19.80 12.81
CA ASP A 308 10.29 -20.09 12.41
C ASP A 308 9.52 -18.82 12.00
N GLY A 309 9.90 -17.67 12.52
CA GLY A 309 9.27 -16.40 12.21
C GLY A 309 10.18 -15.18 12.34
N PHE A 310 9.75 -14.08 11.72
CA PHE A 310 10.49 -12.83 11.66
C PHE A 310 9.60 -11.63 11.98
N GLY A 311 10.11 -10.76 12.85
CA GLY A 311 9.56 -9.44 13.12
C GLY A 311 10.32 -8.40 12.31
N VAL A 312 9.67 -7.83 11.30
CA VAL A 312 10.30 -6.85 10.39
C VAL A 312 9.75 -5.46 10.72
N GLY A 313 10.63 -4.55 11.12
CA GLY A 313 10.27 -3.24 11.63
C GLY A 313 10.69 -2.10 10.70
N THR A 314 11.75 -1.39 11.09
CA THR A 314 12.24 -0.14 10.48
C THR A 314 12.33 -0.21 8.96
N ARG A 315 13.06 -1.20 8.41
CA ARG A 315 13.35 -1.30 6.97
C ARG A 315 12.12 -1.57 6.12
N MET A 316 11.10 -2.18 6.71
CA MET A 316 9.80 -2.38 6.06
C MET A 316 8.99 -1.08 6.09
N ASN A 317 8.76 -0.52 7.29
CA ASN A 317 7.83 0.60 7.46
C ASN A 317 8.28 1.89 6.75
N THR A 318 9.59 2.11 6.65
CA THR A 318 10.15 3.26 5.92
C THR A 318 10.50 2.94 4.47
N SER A 319 10.33 1.68 4.02
CA SER A 319 10.85 1.16 2.75
C SER A 319 12.28 1.65 2.52
N SER A 320 13.18 1.38 3.46
CA SER A 320 14.47 2.10 3.58
C SER A 320 15.37 2.01 2.35
N ASP A 321 15.21 0.98 1.52
CA ASP A 321 15.95 0.79 0.27
C ASP A 321 15.39 1.62 -0.90
N ALA A 322 14.12 2.01 -0.83
CA ALA A 322 13.43 2.86 -1.80
C ALA A 322 12.30 3.62 -1.07
N PRO A 323 12.58 4.74 -0.39
CA PRO A 323 11.61 5.38 0.52
C PRO A 323 10.56 6.25 -0.19
N TYR A 324 10.55 6.25 -1.53
CA TYR A 324 9.54 6.94 -2.34
C TYR A 324 9.39 6.26 -3.71
N LEU A 325 8.25 6.50 -4.36
CA LEU A 325 7.98 6.16 -5.75
C LEU A 325 7.97 7.43 -6.61
N ASP A 326 8.51 7.36 -7.82
CA ASP A 326 8.35 8.40 -8.85
C ASP A 326 6.95 8.29 -9.46
N CYS A 327 5.94 8.67 -8.68
CA CYS A 327 4.53 8.63 -9.08
C CYS A 327 3.99 10.00 -9.50
N ALA A 328 2.89 9.99 -10.25
CA ALA A 328 2.26 11.22 -10.71
C ALA A 328 0.74 11.04 -10.84
N TYR A 329 -0.02 12.06 -10.47
CA TYR A 329 -1.42 12.25 -10.83
C TYR A 329 -1.50 13.33 -11.92
N LYS A 330 -2.06 13.03 -13.09
CA LYS A 330 -1.97 13.95 -14.25
C LYS A 330 -3.25 14.00 -15.05
N LEU A 331 -3.62 15.22 -15.47
CA LEU A 331 -4.68 15.48 -16.43
C LEU A 331 -4.36 14.82 -17.77
N THR A 332 -5.29 14.02 -18.27
CA THR A 332 -5.19 13.27 -19.53
C THR A 332 -6.28 13.65 -20.52
N GLU A 333 -7.41 14.15 -20.04
CA GLU A 333 -8.54 14.60 -20.85
C GLU A 333 -9.25 15.76 -20.13
N TYR A 334 -9.65 16.81 -20.86
CA TYR A 334 -10.46 17.91 -20.35
C TYR A 334 -11.49 18.30 -21.38
N GLU A 335 -12.77 18.38 -20.99
CA GLU A 335 -13.89 18.73 -21.85
C GLU A 335 -13.95 17.82 -23.10
N GLY A 336 -13.78 16.51 -22.88
CA GLY A 336 -13.74 15.50 -23.95
C GLY A 336 -12.53 15.57 -24.87
N GLN A 337 -11.59 16.49 -24.62
CA GLN A 337 -10.40 16.68 -25.46
C GLN A 337 -9.15 16.13 -24.77
N PRO A 338 -8.37 15.28 -25.45
CA PRO A 338 -7.13 14.74 -24.88
C PRO A 338 -6.12 15.85 -24.53
N ARG A 339 -5.37 15.64 -23.45
CA ARG A 339 -4.35 16.54 -22.91
C ARG A 339 -3.05 15.79 -22.67
N ARG A 340 -1.92 16.43 -22.99
CA ARG A 340 -0.58 15.85 -22.88
C ARG A 340 0.41 16.86 -22.36
N LYS A 341 1.19 16.46 -21.34
CA LYS A 341 2.38 17.19 -20.90
C LYS A 341 3.58 16.74 -21.73
N ARG A 342 4.38 17.69 -22.23
CA ARG A 342 5.49 17.45 -23.17
C ARG A 342 6.89 17.66 -22.60
N SER A 343 7.02 17.91 -21.29
CA SER A 343 8.35 18.17 -20.69
C SER A 343 9.32 17.01 -20.95
N GLU A 344 10.58 17.34 -21.26
CA GLU A 344 11.65 16.39 -21.51
C GLU A 344 11.73 15.31 -20.43
N GLY A 345 11.79 14.04 -20.85
CA GLY A 345 11.85 12.88 -19.94
C GLY A 345 10.60 12.64 -19.07
N LYS A 346 9.53 13.43 -19.21
CA LYS A 346 8.30 13.34 -18.40
C LYS A 346 7.02 13.47 -19.24
N ALA A 347 7.07 13.06 -20.50
CA ALA A 347 5.88 13.06 -21.36
C ALA A 347 4.80 12.13 -20.79
N THR A 348 3.52 12.49 -20.95
CA THR A 348 2.38 11.70 -20.46
C THR A 348 1.51 11.21 -21.60
N TRP A 349 0.99 9.99 -21.53
CA TRP A 349 0.03 9.50 -22.53
C TRP A 349 -1.31 10.25 -22.40
N PRO A 350 -1.85 10.83 -23.49
CA PRO A 350 -3.11 11.54 -23.46
C PRO A 350 -4.30 10.59 -23.39
N GLY A 351 -5.48 11.15 -23.10
CA GLY A 351 -6.74 10.43 -23.09
C GLY A 351 -6.87 9.46 -21.92
N ARG A 352 -8.10 8.97 -21.77
CA ARG A 352 -8.46 7.96 -20.78
C ARG A 352 -7.90 6.61 -21.22
N LYS A 353 -7.22 5.90 -20.32
CA LYS A 353 -6.52 4.65 -20.64
C LYS A 353 -7.07 3.44 -19.91
N GLN A 354 -6.83 2.26 -20.46
CA GLN A 354 -7.05 0.94 -19.86
C GLN A 354 -5.74 0.14 -19.96
N VAL A 355 -5.55 -0.82 -19.06
CA VAL A 355 -4.44 -1.77 -19.10
C VAL A 355 -5.01 -3.18 -19.24
N TYR A 356 -4.52 -3.93 -20.21
CA TYR A 356 -4.91 -5.31 -20.44
C TYR A 356 -3.75 -6.25 -20.17
N ARG A 357 -3.95 -7.21 -19.27
CA ARG A 357 -2.94 -8.22 -18.93
C ARG A 357 -3.14 -9.49 -19.72
N HIS A 358 -2.05 -9.97 -20.31
CA HIS A 358 -2.01 -11.23 -21.04
C HIS A 358 -1.36 -12.33 -20.21
N TYR A 359 -1.87 -13.54 -20.40
CA TYR A 359 -1.40 -14.75 -19.72
C TYR A 359 -1.00 -15.80 -20.74
N ASP A 360 -0.02 -16.63 -20.41
CA ASP A 360 0.27 -17.84 -21.17
C ASP A 360 -0.66 -19.00 -20.77
N ALA A 361 -0.43 -20.18 -21.36
CA ALA A 361 -1.22 -21.37 -21.09
C ALA A 361 -1.04 -21.91 -19.65
N ASP A 362 0.07 -21.57 -18.99
CA ASP A 362 0.38 -21.98 -17.61
C ASP A 362 -0.17 -20.98 -16.57
N GLY A 363 -0.83 -19.91 -17.04
CA GLY A 363 -1.41 -18.88 -16.17
C GLY A 363 -0.40 -17.86 -15.65
N LEU A 364 0.79 -17.77 -16.27
CA LEU A 364 1.78 -16.74 -15.95
C LEU A 364 1.55 -15.47 -16.78
N THR A 365 1.83 -14.31 -16.19
CA THR A 365 1.69 -13.02 -16.86
C THR A 365 2.80 -12.84 -17.90
N THR A 366 2.46 -12.47 -19.13
CA THR A 366 3.45 -12.37 -20.24
C THR A 366 3.82 -10.92 -20.54
N TYR A 367 2.83 -10.08 -20.81
CA TYR A 367 2.96 -8.65 -21.04
C TYR A 367 1.64 -7.95 -20.71
N ASP A 368 1.72 -6.63 -20.53
CA ASP A 368 0.55 -5.77 -20.38
C ASP A 368 0.46 -4.85 -21.61
N GLU A 369 -0.76 -4.59 -22.09
CA GLU A 369 -1.06 -3.67 -23.18
C GLU A 369 -1.76 -2.41 -22.64
N LEU A 370 -1.16 -1.24 -22.87
CA LEU A 370 -1.74 0.04 -22.53
C LEU A 370 -2.55 0.57 -23.72
N THR A 371 -3.87 0.71 -23.52
CA THR A 371 -4.83 1.08 -24.56
C THR A 371 -5.61 2.33 -24.21
N LEU A 372 -6.36 2.85 -25.19
CA LEU A 372 -7.46 3.78 -24.90
C LEU A 372 -8.58 3.06 -24.14
N ALA A 373 -9.33 3.79 -23.32
CA ALA A 373 -10.34 3.25 -22.42
C ALA A 373 -11.56 2.63 -23.14
N ASP A 374 -11.85 3.07 -24.36
CA ASP A 374 -12.96 2.59 -25.20
C ASP A 374 -12.59 1.34 -26.02
N GLU A 375 -11.33 0.90 -25.95
CA GLU A 375 -10.86 -0.28 -26.66
C GLU A 375 -11.05 -1.56 -25.85
N VAL A 376 -11.44 -2.62 -26.56
CA VAL A 376 -11.58 -3.97 -26.02
C VAL A 376 -10.42 -4.84 -26.53
N ARG A 377 -9.88 -5.67 -25.64
CA ARG A 377 -8.90 -6.70 -25.96
C ARG A 377 -9.37 -8.05 -25.46
N ALA A 378 -8.94 -9.12 -26.13
CA ALA A 378 -9.13 -10.49 -25.66
C ALA A 378 -8.10 -10.82 -24.56
N ALA A 379 -8.18 -10.09 -23.44
CA ALA A 379 -7.24 -10.13 -22.32
C ALA A 379 -7.93 -9.61 -21.04
N VAL A 380 -7.26 -9.67 -19.90
CA VAL A 380 -7.86 -9.26 -18.62
C VAL A 380 -7.73 -7.74 -18.41
N PRO A 381 -8.82 -6.95 -18.38
CA PRO A 381 -8.75 -5.53 -18.06
C PRO A 381 -8.41 -5.34 -16.58
N LEU A 382 -7.41 -4.51 -16.29
CA LEU A 382 -6.93 -4.29 -14.93
C LEU A 382 -7.68 -3.17 -14.21
N LEU A 383 -8.08 -2.08 -14.90
CA LEU A 383 -8.89 -1.03 -14.28
C LEU A 383 -10.36 -1.42 -14.28
N GLN A 384 -10.93 -1.50 -13.09
CA GLN A 384 -12.34 -1.83 -12.84
C GLN A 384 -13.08 -0.62 -12.25
N PRO A 385 -14.39 -0.47 -12.51
CA PRO A 385 -15.17 0.62 -11.94
C PRO A 385 -15.32 0.41 -10.42
N ALA A 386 -14.86 1.39 -9.64
CA ALA A 386 -14.89 1.37 -8.18
C ALA A 386 -15.92 2.38 -7.62
N MET A 387 -16.19 3.45 -8.36
CA MET A 387 -17.18 4.47 -8.02
C MET A 387 -17.77 5.04 -9.31
N VAL A 388 -19.07 5.29 -9.33
CA VAL A 388 -19.81 5.92 -10.42
C VAL A 388 -20.68 7.03 -9.84
N ALA A 389 -20.57 8.23 -10.40
CA ALA A 389 -21.30 9.41 -9.95
C ALA A 389 -21.19 9.68 -8.43
N GLY A 390 -20.00 9.51 -7.85
CA GLY A 390 -19.75 9.67 -6.42
C GLY A 390 -20.22 8.50 -5.53
N ILE A 391 -20.78 7.43 -6.11
CA ILE A 391 -21.31 6.27 -5.37
C ILE A 391 -20.48 5.03 -5.68
N ARG A 392 -20.05 4.28 -4.65
CA ARG A 392 -19.30 3.03 -4.87
C ARG A 392 -20.12 2.04 -5.68
N THR A 393 -19.45 1.31 -6.58
CA THR A 393 -20.10 0.27 -7.41
C THR A 393 -20.53 -0.97 -6.60
N GLY A 394 -20.07 -1.09 -5.36
CA GLY A 394 -20.42 -2.13 -4.41
C GLY A 394 -19.60 -2.01 -3.13
N PRO A 395 -19.76 -2.94 -2.18
CA PRO A 395 -18.89 -3.01 -1.02
C PRO A 395 -17.45 -3.29 -1.46
N SER A 396 -16.49 -2.60 -0.84
CA SER A 396 -15.06 -2.91 -1.04
C SER A 396 -14.80 -4.38 -0.68
N PRO A 397 -13.93 -5.09 -1.42
CA PRO A 397 -13.46 -6.41 -1.02
C PRO A 397 -12.90 -6.38 0.40
N THR A 398 -13.12 -7.47 1.15
CA THR A 398 -12.49 -7.60 2.47
C THR A 398 -10.98 -7.64 2.33
N LEU A 399 -10.25 -7.18 3.35
CA LEU A 399 -8.78 -7.22 3.32
C LEU A 399 -8.24 -8.65 3.13
N ALA A 400 -8.95 -9.67 3.63
CA ALA A 400 -8.64 -11.08 3.40
C ALA A 400 -8.82 -11.49 1.92
N ALA A 401 -9.89 -11.04 1.25
CA ALA A 401 -10.10 -11.29 -0.17
C ALA A 401 -9.02 -10.59 -1.01
N SER A 402 -8.71 -9.32 -0.73
CA SER A 402 -7.62 -8.60 -1.40
C SER A 402 -6.26 -9.25 -1.16
N ARG A 403 -5.99 -9.79 0.03
CA ARG A 403 -4.77 -10.55 0.34
C ARG A 403 -4.69 -11.86 -0.45
N ALA A 404 -5.80 -12.58 -0.59
CA ALA A 404 -5.86 -13.80 -1.41
C ALA A 404 -5.62 -13.48 -2.90
N TYR A 405 -6.20 -12.39 -3.39
CA TYR A 405 -5.97 -11.89 -4.73
C TYR A 405 -4.51 -11.44 -4.94
N ALA A 406 -3.94 -10.68 -4.01
CA ALA A 406 -2.51 -10.31 -4.03
C ALA A 406 -1.61 -11.53 -4.16
N ARG A 407 -1.87 -12.57 -3.36
CA ARG A 407 -1.14 -13.84 -3.45
C ARG A 407 -1.24 -14.47 -4.84
N SER A 408 -2.44 -14.50 -5.44
CA SER A 408 -2.61 -15.02 -6.81
C SER A 408 -1.84 -14.20 -7.86
N GLN A 409 -1.79 -12.88 -7.70
CA GLN A 409 -1.05 -11.98 -8.59
C GLN A 409 0.46 -12.22 -8.46
N LEU A 410 0.97 -12.40 -7.25
CA LEU A 410 2.39 -12.72 -7.03
C LEU A 410 2.77 -14.06 -7.66
N TYR A 411 1.95 -15.10 -7.53
CA TYR A 411 2.24 -16.41 -8.14
C TYR A 411 2.09 -16.45 -9.67
N ALA A 412 1.23 -15.59 -10.23
CA ALA A 412 1.11 -15.46 -11.68
C ALA A 412 2.32 -14.73 -12.30
N LEU A 413 3.14 -14.03 -11.53
CA LEU A 413 4.34 -13.39 -12.08
C LEU A 413 5.38 -14.44 -12.53
N PRO A 414 6.02 -14.25 -13.71
CA PRO A 414 7.17 -15.04 -14.11
C PRO A 414 8.24 -15.06 -13.02
N GLU A 415 8.96 -16.18 -12.89
CA GLU A 415 9.95 -16.36 -11.82
C GLU A 415 10.97 -15.21 -11.75
N ARG A 416 11.44 -14.73 -12.91
CA ARG A 416 12.36 -13.57 -13.01
C ARG A 416 11.84 -12.31 -12.31
N MET A 417 10.51 -12.10 -12.29
CA MET A 417 9.89 -10.95 -11.63
C MET A 417 9.83 -11.11 -10.11
N ARG A 418 9.79 -12.35 -9.61
CA ARG A 418 9.73 -12.66 -8.18
C ARG A 418 11.09 -12.61 -7.49
N CYS A 419 12.19 -12.57 -8.25
CA CYS A 419 13.54 -12.46 -7.70
C CYS A 419 13.77 -11.13 -6.95
N LEU A 420 14.67 -11.15 -5.96
CA LEU A 420 15.03 -9.94 -5.20
C LEU A 420 15.95 -9.00 -5.98
N THR A 421 16.74 -9.54 -6.91
CA THR A 421 17.66 -8.81 -7.78
C THR A 421 16.92 -8.27 -9.00
N ARG A 422 17.48 -7.21 -9.59
CA ARG A 422 16.94 -6.62 -10.80
C ARG A 422 16.95 -7.64 -11.94
N SER A 423 15.81 -7.73 -12.63
CA SER A 423 15.63 -8.57 -13.81
C SER A 423 15.40 -7.72 -15.06
N GLU A 424 15.34 -8.37 -16.23
CA GLU A 424 14.86 -7.71 -17.44
C GLU A 424 13.46 -7.14 -17.20
N PRO A 425 13.14 -5.93 -17.71
CA PRO A 425 11.82 -5.34 -17.49
C PRO A 425 10.67 -6.23 -17.96
N TYR A 426 9.53 -6.12 -17.28
CA TYR A 426 8.27 -6.64 -17.79
C TYR A 426 7.81 -5.83 -19.00
N ALA A 427 7.23 -6.48 -20.00
CA ALA A 427 6.84 -5.83 -21.23
C ALA A 427 5.51 -5.08 -21.04
N VAL A 428 5.55 -3.75 -21.21
CA VAL A 428 4.36 -2.90 -21.27
C VAL A 428 4.27 -2.32 -22.68
N ILE A 429 3.33 -2.83 -23.48
CA ILE A 429 3.16 -2.48 -24.89
C ILE A 429 2.14 -1.35 -25.01
N VAL A 430 2.58 -0.20 -25.49
CA VAL A 430 1.67 0.91 -25.80
C VAL A 430 1.07 0.70 -27.19
N CYS A 431 -0.27 0.64 -27.27
CA CYS A 431 -0.97 0.41 -28.52
C CYS A 431 -0.80 1.55 -29.53
N GLU A 432 -1.01 1.26 -30.81
CA GLU A 432 -0.77 2.25 -31.87
C GLU A 432 -1.79 3.39 -31.87
N SER A 433 -3.03 3.15 -31.47
CA SER A 433 -4.06 4.20 -31.35
C SER A 433 -3.71 5.23 -30.27
N LEU A 434 -3.16 4.81 -29.13
CA LEU A 434 -2.67 5.71 -28.09
C LEU A 434 -1.46 6.52 -28.56
N LYS A 435 -0.53 5.89 -29.29
CA LYS A 435 0.60 6.59 -29.94
C LYS A 435 0.10 7.59 -30.98
N ALA A 436 -0.88 7.22 -31.80
CA ALA A 436 -1.50 8.09 -32.79
C ALA A 436 -2.19 9.29 -32.14
N MET A 437 -2.92 9.08 -31.04
CA MET A 437 -3.52 10.16 -30.26
C MET A 437 -2.44 11.11 -29.71
N ALA A 438 -1.34 10.58 -29.17
CA ALA A 438 -0.22 11.41 -28.72
C ALA A 438 0.36 12.28 -29.84
N ARG A 439 0.59 11.70 -31.04
CA ARG A 439 1.04 12.45 -32.22
C ARG A 439 0.03 13.51 -32.66
N SER A 440 -1.26 13.20 -32.65
CA SER A 440 -2.34 14.14 -32.98
C SER A 440 -2.37 15.34 -32.04
N VAL A 441 -2.28 15.09 -30.73
CA VAL A 441 -2.23 16.15 -29.70
C VAL A 441 -0.97 16.99 -29.86
N ASP A 442 0.19 16.35 -30.10
CA ASP A 442 1.46 17.06 -30.26
C ASP A 442 1.51 17.92 -31.55
N ALA A 443 0.74 17.56 -32.57
CA ALA A 443 0.54 18.32 -33.81
C ALA A 443 -0.55 19.41 -33.70
N GLY A 444 -1.26 19.52 -32.57
CA GLY A 444 -2.33 20.50 -32.37
C GLY A 444 -3.64 20.17 -33.09
N VAL A 445 -3.79 18.93 -33.59
CA VAL A 445 -5.01 18.48 -34.26
C VAL A 445 -6.07 18.16 -33.20
N ARG A 446 -7.16 18.94 -33.16
CA ARG A 446 -8.30 18.68 -32.27
C ARG A 446 -9.03 17.42 -32.73
N SER A 447 -9.36 16.54 -31.78
CA SER A 447 -10.15 15.34 -32.05
C SER A 447 -11.58 15.76 -32.41
N SER A 448 -11.98 15.57 -33.66
CA SER A 448 -13.36 15.65 -34.12
C SER A 448 -14.09 14.36 -33.75
N ARG A 449 -14.63 14.27 -32.52
CA ARG A 449 -15.66 13.28 -32.19
C ARG A 449 -16.89 14.04 -31.67
N ASP A 450 -17.93 14.02 -32.51
CA ASP A 450 -19.34 14.38 -32.33
C ASP A 450 -19.74 15.40 -31.27
N THR A 451 -20.06 16.60 -31.74
CA THR A 451 -21.23 17.34 -31.26
C THR A 451 -22.31 17.30 -32.35
N GLY A 452 -22.99 16.17 -32.47
CA GLY A 452 -24.31 16.12 -33.11
C GLY A 452 -25.31 16.88 -32.23
N HIS A 453 -25.29 18.20 -32.32
CA HIS A 453 -26.40 19.03 -31.89
C HIS A 453 -27.13 19.48 -33.14
N GLU A 454 -28.17 18.71 -33.50
CA GLU A 454 -29.19 19.16 -34.43
C GLU A 454 -29.78 20.47 -33.90
N THR A 455 -29.40 21.58 -34.53
CA THR A 455 -30.13 22.83 -34.43
C THR A 455 -31.44 22.67 -35.19
N GLY A 456 -32.43 22.08 -34.52
CA GLY A 456 -33.82 22.10 -34.96
C GLY A 456 -34.35 23.54 -34.97
N GLY A 457 -34.28 24.17 -36.14
CA GLY A 457 -34.85 25.48 -36.39
C GLY A 457 -36.35 25.49 -36.12
N ARG A 458 -36.80 26.46 -35.31
CA ARG A 458 -38.21 26.90 -35.29
C ARG A 458 -38.28 28.27 -35.93
N ASN A 459 -38.95 28.34 -37.07
CA ASN A 459 -39.51 29.56 -37.63
C ASN A 459 -40.96 29.31 -38.07
N ALA A 460 -41.81 30.31 -37.80
CA ALA A 460 -43.23 30.48 -38.16
C ALA A 460 -44.22 29.52 -37.45
N ARG A 461 -45.27 29.97 -36.77
CA ARG A 461 -46.18 31.13 -36.98
C ARG A 461 -46.63 31.80 -35.69
#